data_AF-A0A916A7Y2-F1
#
_entry.id   AF-A0A916A7Y2-F1
#
_cell.length_a   1.000
_cell.length_b   1.000
_cell.length_c   1.000
_cell.angle_alpha   90.00
_cell.angle_beta   90.00
_cell.angle_gamma   90.00
#
_symmetry.space_group_name_H-M   'P 1'
#
loop_
_entity.id
_entity.type
_entity.pdbx_description
1 polymer ?
#
loop_
_entity_poly.entity_id
_entity_poly.type
_entity_poly.pdbx_seq_one_letter_code
_entity_poly.pdbx_strand_id
1 'polypeptide(L)'
;MERLLVLRLESLGVAAEAVLNGVPLARTSPQRRVVTVPVHEYTLAGANDLELVIEPPAPGEAGAPEPRISDGHCGASVQLLLPRIGQIAHPDNARTLARIDWAPPADEVTVLPHSLRQVADLKIGFPRWRWLDAPVLPPTPELLGAAAAYLQGLVLGLQRGDPEPLLLASRLRLEELAQAYQRSLADDVGRLRLQVQQWHAKQPLKPPMPKADTLRLRPLAGGRLLECLGADGGAALHSAVAGGGRVEWPLRLAQIEGRFYVLR
;
A
#
# COMPACT_ATOMS: atom_id res chain seq x y z
N MET A 1 17.04 4.05 -15.45
CA MET A 1 16.74 3.29 -14.21
C MET A 1 17.47 1.96 -14.25
N GLU A 2 18.54 1.80 -13.47
CA GLU A 2 19.37 0.58 -13.57
C GLU A 2 18.81 -0.62 -12.79
N ARG A 3 17.92 -0.44 -11.79
CA ARG A 3 17.47 -1.53 -10.92
C ARG A 3 16.04 -1.32 -10.41
N LEU A 4 15.14 -2.23 -10.77
CA LEU A 4 13.77 -2.33 -10.22
C LEU A 4 13.77 -3.37 -9.09
N LEU A 5 13.19 -3.07 -7.94
CA LEU A 5 13.01 -3.94 -6.80
C LEU A 5 11.51 -4.16 -6.66
N VAL A 6 11.13 -5.42 -6.73
CA VAL A 6 9.73 -5.83 -6.69
C VAL A 6 9.52 -6.80 -5.56
N LEU A 7 8.34 -6.71 -4.96
CA LEU A 7 7.81 -7.74 -4.09
C LEU A 7 6.85 -8.58 -4.91
N ARG A 8 7.01 -9.90 -4.81
CA ARG A 8 6.11 -10.88 -5.43
C ARG A 8 5.50 -11.72 -4.33
N LEU A 9 4.17 -11.79 -4.32
CA LEU A 9 3.37 -12.60 -3.42
C LEU A 9 2.60 -13.62 -4.25
N GLU A 10 2.67 -14.88 -3.84
CA GLU A 10 1.92 -16.00 -4.42
C GLU A 10 1.17 -16.75 -3.32
N SER A 11 -0.05 -17.20 -3.58
CA SER A 11 -0.77 -18.09 -2.67
C SER A 11 -1.65 -19.12 -3.39
N LEU A 12 -1.89 -20.23 -2.69
CA LEU A 12 -2.75 -21.33 -3.09
C LEU A 12 -3.61 -21.76 -1.89
N GLY A 13 -4.92 -21.89 -2.10
CA GLY A 13 -5.84 -22.37 -1.05
C GLY A 13 -6.09 -21.40 0.11
N VAL A 14 -5.37 -20.27 0.19
CA VAL A 14 -5.50 -19.25 1.25
C VAL A 14 -5.37 -17.83 0.70
N ALA A 15 -5.92 -16.86 1.44
CA ALA A 15 -5.53 -15.46 1.27
C ALA A 15 -4.19 -15.21 1.97
N ALA A 16 -3.38 -14.30 1.41
CA ALA A 16 -2.13 -13.87 2.03
C ALA A 16 -1.90 -12.38 1.83
N GLU A 17 -1.15 -11.74 2.73
CA GLU A 17 -0.71 -10.36 2.61
C GLU A 17 0.81 -10.28 2.81
N ALA A 18 1.45 -9.50 1.95
CA ALA A 18 2.85 -9.18 2.04
C ALA A 18 3.03 -7.81 2.65
N VAL A 19 3.83 -7.75 3.71
CA VAL A 19 4.14 -6.54 4.47
C VAL A 19 5.64 -6.28 4.38
N LEU A 20 6.03 -5.03 4.12
CA LEU A 20 7.42 -4.59 4.10
C LEU A 20 7.56 -3.36 4.98
N ASN A 21 8.45 -3.43 5.97
CA ASN A 21 8.70 -2.37 6.95
C ASN A 21 7.39 -1.87 7.62
N GLY A 22 6.50 -2.79 7.95
CA GLY A 22 5.20 -2.48 8.57
C GLY A 22 4.20 -1.81 7.62
N VAL A 23 4.39 -1.92 6.31
CA VAL A 23 3.46 -1.42 5.28
C VAL A 23 2.93 -2.61 4.45
N PRO A 24 1.62 -2.86 4.40
CA PRO A 24 1.04 -3.90 3.55
C PRO A 24 1.06 -3.44 2.08
N LEU A 25 1.64 -4.24 1.19
CA LEU A 25 1.91 -3.85 -0.21
C LEU A 25 1.17 -4.70 -1.24
N ALA A 26 0.87 -5.95 -0.91
CA ALA A 26 0.17 -6.86 -1.81
C ALA A 26 -0.70 -7.81 -1.00
N ARG A 27 -1.88 -8.14 -1.53
CA ARG A 27 -2.77 -9.16 -0.97
C ARG A 27 -3.22 -10.09 -2.09
N THR A 28 -3.14 -11.40 -1.85
CA THR A 28 -3.70 -12.43 -2.71
C THR A 28 -5.03 -12.92 -2.15
N SER A 29 -5.88 -13.43 -3.04
CA SER A 29 -7.17 -14.04 -2.71
C SER A 29 -7.39 -15.27 -3.62
N PRO A 30 -8.45 -16.06 -3.41
CA PRO A 30 -8.78 -17.16 -4.31
C PRO A 30 -8.89 -16.74 -5.79
N GLN A 31 -9.30 -15.49 -6.06
CA GLN A 31 -9.42 -14.91 -7.40
C GLN A 31 -8.12 -14.30 -7.93
N ARG A 32 -7.18 -13.94 -7.04
CA ARG A 32 -5.89 -13.32 -7.39
C ARG A 32 -4.77 -14.01 -6.64
N ARG A 33 -4.21 -15.06 -7.26
CA ARG A 33 -3.19 -15.92 -6.66
C ARG A 33 -1.78 -15.36 -6.70
N VAL A 34 -1.51 -14.41 -7.58
CA VAL A 34 -0.18 -13.82 -7.78
C VAL A 34 -0.29 -12.31 -7.87
N VAL A 35 0.56 -11.61 -7.12
CA VAL A 35 0.69 -10.16 -7.14
C VAL A 35 2.17 -9.79 -7.17
N THR A 36 2.54 -8.93 -8.13
CA THR A 36 3.88 -8.33 -8.17
C THR A 36 3.72 -6.81 -8.11
N VAL A 37 4.44 -6.16 -7.19
CA VAL A 37 4.44 -4.70 -7.02
C VAL A 37 5.86 -4.15 -6.88
N PRO A 38 6.17 -2.97 -7.44
CA PRO A 38 7.44 -2.28 -7.14
C PRO A 38 7.44 -1.78 -5.69
N VAL A 39 8.56 -1.91 -4.98
CA VAL A 39 8.60 -1.65 -3.52
C VAL A 39 9.71 -0.74 -3.04
N HIS A 40 10.47 -0.13 -3.95
CA HIS A 40 11.55 0.82 -3.61
C HIS A 40 11.13 1.89 -2.61
N GLU A 41 9.89 2.35 -2.76
CA GLU A 41 9.33 3.47 -2.03
C GLU A 41 9.01 3.15 -0.56
N TYR A 42 9.21 1.89 -0.17
CA TYR A 42 9.00 1.34 1.16
C TYR A 42 10.28 0.73 1.76
N THR A 43 11.42 0.76 1.07
CA THR A 43 12.67 0.18 1.58
C THR A 43 13.52 1.14 2.39
N LEU A 44 14.32 0.54 3.26
CA LEU A 44 15.39 1.16 4.04
C LEU A 44 16.75 0.77 3.45
N ALA A 45 17.76 1.61 3.64
CA ALA A 45 19.14 1.19 3.45
C ALA A 45 19.52 0.17 4.55
N GLY A 46 20.03 -1.01 4.15
CA GLY A 46 20.38 -2.09 5.06
C GLY A 46 19.19 -2.96 5.43
N ALA A 47 18.94 -3.13 6.73
CA ALA A 47 17.92 -4.04 7.24
C ALA A 47 16.49 -3.60 6.90
N ASN A 48 15.71 -4.51 6.32
CA ASN A 48 14.29 -4.35 6.01
C ASN A 48 13.51 -5.51 6.62
N ASP A 49 12.38 -5.23 7.24
CA ASP A 49 11.48 -6.24 7.80
C ASP A 49 10.50 -6.71 6.71
N LEU A 50 10.60 -7.97 6.30
CA LEU A 50 9.67 -8.62 5.39
C LEU A 50 8.74 -9.53 6.20
N GLU A 51 7.44 -9.43 5.97
CA GLU A 51 6.43 -10.23 6.65
C GLU A 51 5.43 -10.83 5.65
N LEU A 52 5.08 -12.09 5.89
CA LEU A 52 4.02 -12.84 5.22
C LEU A 52 2.92 -13.11 6.23
N VAL A 53 1.71 -12.61 5.96
CA VAL A 53 0.53 -12.84 6.79
C VAL A 53 -0.42 -13.78 6.05
N ILE A 54 -0.81 -14.87 6.68
CA ILE A 54 -1.76 -15.87 6.16
C ILE A 54 -3.15 -15.61 6.73
N GLU A 55 -4.16 -15.64 5.86
CA GLU A 55 -5.55 -15.27 6.17
C GLU A 55 -5.63 -13.91 6.91
N PRO A 56 -5.02 -12.84 6.35
CA PRO A 56 -4.99 -11.54 7.00
C PRO A 56 -6.43 -11.02 7.21
N PRO A 57 -6.73 -10.39 8.36
CA PRO A 57 -8.03 -9.77 8.58
C PRO A 57 -8.31 -8.65 7.57
N ALA A 58 -9.56 -8.18 7.54
CA ALA A 58 -9.89 -6.99 6.77
C ALA A 58 -9.01 -5.79 7.22
N PRO A 59 -8.63 -4.88 6.30
CA PRO A 59 -7.80 -3.74 6.66
C PRO A 59 -8.40 -2.94 7.82
N GLY A 60 -7.60 -2.73 8.87
CA GLY A 60 -8.02 -2.00 10.07
C GLY A 60 -8.78 -2.84 11.10
N GLU A 61 -8.95 -4.14 10.89
CA GLU A 61 -9.56 -5.06 11.85
C GLU A 61 -8.52 -5.96 12.53
N ALA A 62 -8.82 -6.38 13.75
CA ALA A 62 -8.07 -7.43 14.43
C ALA A 62 -8.68 -8.79 14.08
N GLY A 63 -7.86 -9.74 13.63
CA GLY A 63 -8.32 -11.12 13.40
C GLY A 63 -8.37 -11.90 14.71
N ALA A 64 -9.45 -12.66 14.92
CA ALA A 64 -9.51 -13.61 16.03
C ALA A 64 -8.67 -14.86 15.71
N PRO A 65 -7.84 -15.34 16.65
CA PRO A 65 -7.04 -16.54 16.44
C PRO A 65 -7.94 -17.78 16.38
N GLU A 66 -7.91 -18.49 15.26
CA GLU A 66 -8.68 -19.70 15.01
C GLU A 66 -7.75 -20.86 14.61
N PRO A 67 -7.74 -21.99 15.35
CA PRO A 67 -6.97 -23.17 14.95
C PRO A 67 -7.59 -23.81 13.70
N ARG A 68 -6.74 -24.15 12.73
CA ARG A 68 -7.10 -24.90 11.53
C ARG A 68 -6.14 -26.06 11.31
N ILE A 69 -6.68 -27.18 10.83
CA ILE A 69 -5.91 -28.35 10.41
C ILE A 69 -5.64 -28.21 8.89
N SER A 70 -4.39 -28.29 8.48
CA SER A 70 -3.99 -28.26 7.07
C SER A 70 -4.34 -29.57 6.37
N ASP A 71 -4.78 -29.47 5.11
CA ASP A 71 -4.94 -30.61 4.20
C ASP A 71 -3.68 -30.89 3.37
N GLY A 72 -2.60 -30.13 3.58
CA GLY A 72 -1.35 -30.21 2.82
C GLY A 72 -1.39 -29.58 1.42
N HIS A 73 -2.49 -28.94 1.02
CA HIS A 73 -2.69 -28.36 -0.31
C HIS A 73 -2.79 -26.83 -0.31
N CYS A 74 -2.46 -26.19 0.81
CA CYS A 74 -2.41 -24.74 0.93
C CYS A 74 -0.98 -24.22 1.10
N GLY A 75 -0.76 -22.97 0.70
CA GLY A 75 0.51 -22.32 0.90
C GLY A 75 0.57 -20.89 0.39
N ALA A 76 1.61 -20.17 0.80
CA ALA A 76 1.93 -18.84 0.31
C ALA A 76 3.44 -18.60 0.31
N SER A 77 3.90 -17.75 -0.60
CA SER A 77 5.30 -17.34 -0.71
C SER A 77 5.38 -15.85 -0.98
N VAL A 78 6.22 -15.14 -0.23
CA VAL A 78 6.59 -13.74 -0.51
C VAL A 78 8.07 -13.65 -0.80
N GLN A 79 8.42 -12.89 -1.84
CA GLN A 79 9.79 -12.75 -2.33
C GLN A 79 10.11 -11.30 -2.64
N LEU A 80 11.29 -10.85 -2.22
CA LEU A 80 11.91 -9.62 -2.72
C LEU A 80 12.82 -9.98 -3.90
N LEU A 81 12.50 -9.48 -5.08
CA LEU A 81 13.20 -9.77 -6.32
C LEU A 81 13.83 -8.52 -6.90
N LEU A 82 15.02 -8.68 -7.46
CA LEU A 82 15.71 -7.68 -8.27
C LEU A 82 15.76 -8.20 -9.73
N PRO A 83 14.77 -7.87 -10.57
CA PRO A 83 14.75 -8.31 -11.96
C PRO A 83 15.87 -7.67 -12.75
N ARG A 84 16.33 -8.39 -13.78
CA ARG A 84 17.21 -7.79 -14.80
C ARG A 84 16.41 -6.79 -15.63
N ILE A 85 17.07 -5.76 -16.14
CA ILE A 85 16.42 -4.73 -16.96
C ILE A 85 15.72 -5.40 -18.16
N GLY A 86 14.45 -5.05 -18.37
CA GLY A 86 13.63 -5.57 -19.46
C GLY A 86 13.11 -7.01 -19.27
N GLN A 87 13.42 -7.66 -18.14
CA GLN A 87 12.96 -9.02 -17.86
C GLN A 87 11.70 -9.05 -16.99
N ILE A 88 10.98 -10.16 -17.08
CA ILE A 88 9.81 -10.43 -16.24
C ILE A 88 10.25 -10.55 -14.78
N ALA A 89 9.48 -9.94 -13.89
CA ALA A 89 9.61 -10.07 -12.45
C ALA A 89 9.17 -11.47 -11.96
N HIS A 90 10.00 -12.47 -12.24
CA HIS A 90 9.84 -13.87 -11.87
C HIS A 90 11.15 -14.40 -11.26
N PRO A 91 11.12 -15.34 -10.30
CA PRO A 91 12.33 -15.91 -9.69
C PRO A 91 13.34 -16.46 -10.69
N ASP A 92 12.88 -17.04 -11.80
CA ASP A 92 13.77 -17.59 -12.83
C ASP A 92 14.57 -16.50 -13.58
N ASN A 93 14.11 -15.25 -13.55
CA ASN A 93 14.66 -14.13 -14.32
C ASN A 93 15.13 -12.96 -13.43
N ALA A 94 15.15 -13.17 -12.11
CA ALA A 94 15.47 -12.14 -11.12
C ALA A 94 16.39 -12.69 -10.02
N ARG A 95 17.19 -11.81 -9.42
CA ARG A 95 17.91 -12.19 -8.19
C ARG A 95 16.95 -12.10 -7.01
N THR A 96 16.72 -13.21 -6.32
CA THR A 96 16.00 -13.22 -5.04
C THR A 96 16.88 -12.66 -3.95
N LEU A 97 16.39 -11.62 -3.25
CA LEU A 97 17.07 -10.97 -2.14
C LEU A 97 16.58 -11.48 -0.78
N ALA A 98 15.30 -11.85 -0.68
CA ALA A 98 14.69 -12.45 0.50
C ALA A 98 13.46 -13.27 0.08
N ARG A 99 13.10 -14.27 0.88
CA ARG A 99 11.98 -15.17 0.62
C ARG A 99 11.45 -15.78 1.91
N ILE A 100 10.13 -15.74 2.09
CA ILE A 100 9.42 -16.45 3.14
C ILE A 100 8.42 -17.38 2.47
N ASP A 101 8.41 -18.65 2.86
CA ASP A 101 7.46 -19.66 2.41
C ASP A 101 6.65 -20.19 3.58
N TRP A 102 5.38 -20.44 3.33
CA TRP A 102 4.46 -21.13 4.23
C TRP A 102 3.73 -22.21 3.45
N ALA A 103 3.88 -23.46 3.86
CA ALA A 103 3.23 -24.61 3.26
C ALA A 103 3.12 -25.71 4.34
N PRO A 104 2.12 -25.64 5.23
CA PRO A 104 1.99 -26.59 6.32
C PRO A 104 1.67 -27.98 5.76
N PRO A 105 2.38 -29.05 6.17
CA PRO A 105 2.04 -30.42 5.81
C PRO A 105 0.61 -30.78 6.23
N ALA A 106 0.07 -31.86 5.64
CA ALA A 106 -1.22 -32.39 6.04
C ALA A 106 -1.24 -32.74 7.54
N ASP A 107 -2.40 -32.54 8.16
CA ASP A 107 -2.69 -32.78 9.57
C ASP A 107 -1.96 -31.83 10.56
N GLU A 108 -1.19 -30.86 10.08
CA GLU A 108 -0.61 -29.82 10.94
C GLU A 108 -1.65 -28.81 11.40
N VAL A 109 -1.66 -28.51 12.70
CA VAL A 109 -2.52 -27.48 13.29
C VAL A 109 -1.81 -26.13 13.27
N THR A 110 -2.35 -25.17 12.53
CA THR A 110 -1.89 -23.77 12.54
C THR A 110 -2.99 -22.87 13.08
N VAL A 111 -2.63 -21.89 13.92
CA VAL A 111 -3.56 -20.84 14.36
C VAL A 111 -3.49 -19.68 13.37
N LEU A 112 -4.62 -19.34 12.75
CA LEU A 112 -4.76 -18.25 11.79
C LEU A 112 -5.51 -17.05 12.40
N PRO A 113 -5.24 -15.79 12.01
CA PRO A 113 -4.19 -15.36 11.08
C PRO A 113 -2.80 -15.68 11.62
N HIS A 114 -1.89 -16.04 10.71
CA HIS A 114 -0.51 -16.43 11.06
C HIS A 114 0.50 -15.52 10.36
N SER A 115 1.51 -15.06 11.09
CA SER A 115 2.55 -14.17 10.58
C SER A 115 3.93 -14.83 10.63
N LEU A 116 4.64 -14.76 9.52
CA LEU A 116 6.05 -15.14 9.40
C LEU A 116 6.86 -13.90 9.05
N ARG A 117 8.03 -13.73 9.68
CA ARG A 117 8.87 -12.54 9.51
C ARG A 117 10.31 -12.91 9.23
N GLN A 118 10.95 -12.10 8.40
CA GLN A 118 12.38 -12.20 8.10
C GLN A 118 12.97 -10.80 7.94
N VAL A 119 14.14 -10.57 8.53
CA VAL A 119 14.94 -9.38 8.21
C VAL A 119 15.78 -9.64 6.97
N ALA A 120 15.62 -8.79 5.97
CA ALA A 120 16.38 -8.78 4.73
C ALA A 120 17.39 -7.62 4.71
N ASP A 121 18.69 -7.93 4.69
CA ASP A 121 19.72 -6.90 4.52
C ASP A 121 19.91 -6.55 3.04
N LEU A 122 19.38 -5.40 2.64
CA LEU A 122 19.46 -4.90 1.27
C LEU A 122 20.76 -4.12 1.07
N LYS A 123 21.71 -4.75 0.38
CA LYS A 123 22.98 -4.14 -0.06
C LYS A 123 22.80 -3.21 -1.27
N ILE A 124 21.64 -2.57 -1.40
CA ILE A 124 21.27 -1.69 -2.50
C ILE A 124 20.77 -0.40 -1.87
N GLY A 125 21.38 0.73 -2.22
CA GLY A 125 20.93 2.04 -1.78
C GLY A 125 19.79 2.55 -2.65
N PHE A 126 18.69 2.95 -2.02
CA PHE A 126 17.64 3.78 -2.62
C PHE A 126 17.66 5.16 -1.98
N PRO A 127 17.11 6.19 -2.63
CA PRO A 127 16.94 7.50 -2.00
C PRO A 127 16.21 7.37 -0.66
N ARG A 128 16.61 8.19 0.32
CA ARG A 128 15.90 8.26 1.59
C ARG A 128 14.55 8.93 1.37
N TRP A 129 13.47 8.25 1.73
CA TRP A 129 12.11 8.76 1.59
C TRP A 129 11.72 9.61 2.80
N ARG A 130 11.07 10.76 2.59
CA ARG A 130 10.72 11.69 3.68
C ARG A 130 9.77 11.10 4.72
N TRP A 131 8.97 10.09 4.35
CA TRP A 131 8.11 9.41 5.32
C TRP A 131 8.92 8.71 6.43
N LEU A 132 10.19 8.36 6.19
CA LEU A 132 11.08 7.79 7.19
C LEU A 132 11.41 8.76 8.31
N ASP A 133 11.39 10.05 7.99
CA ASP A 133 11.68 11.14 8.91
C ASP A 133 10.40 11.77 9.49
N ALA A 134 9.23 11.33 9.02
CA ALA A 134 7.96 11.79 9.56
C ALA A 134 7.80 11.38 11.03
N PRO A 135 7.25 12.24 11.90
CA PRO A 135 6.94 11.91 13.28
C PRO A 135 5.97 10.72 13.35
N VAL A 136 6.06 9.97 14.44
CA VAL A 136 5.08 8.92 14.77
C VAL A 136 3.80 9.57 15.27
N LEU A 137 2.68 9.23 14.66
CA LEU A 137 1.37 9.80 14.95
C LEU A 137 0.46 8.75 15.59
N PRO A 138 0.17 8.83 16.90
CA PRO A 138 -0.82 7.96 17.52
C PRO A 138 -2.23 8.35 17.03
N PRO A 139 -3.13 7.39 16.77
CA PRO A 139 -4.48 7.66 16.30
C PRO A 139 -5.37 8.23 17.42
N THR A 140 -5.24 9.52 17.73
CA THR A 140 -6.09 10.22 18.70
C THR A 140 -7.36 10.78 18.04
N PRO A 141 -8.42 11.09 18.81
CA PRO A 141 -9.61 11.76 18.27
C PRO A 141 -9.30 13.10 17.57
N GLU A 142 -8.34 13.86 18.08
CA GLU A 142 -7.91 15.13 17.49
C GLU A 142 -7.25 14.89 16.13
N LEU A 143 -6.39 13.87 16.04
CA LEU A 143 -5.75 13.50 14.79
C LEU A 143 -6.78 13.01 13.75
N LEU A 144 -7.77 12.22 14.19
CA LEU A 144 -8.89 11.79 13.35
C LEU A 144 -9.67 12.98 12.79
N GLY A 145 -10.01 13.96 13.64
CA GLY A 145 -10.66 15.19 13.22
C GLY A 145 -9.84 15.98 12.20
N ALA A 146 -8.54 16.14 12.45
CA ALA A 146 -7.64 16.84 11.55
C ALA A 146 -7.47 16.12 10.20
N ALA A 147 -7.33 14.79 10.21
CA ALA A 147 -7.23 13.98 9.00
C ALA A 147 -8.54 14.02 8.21
N ALA A 148 -9.70 13.91 8.87
CA ALA A 148 -11.00 14.03 8.21
C ALA A 148 -11.13 15.39 7.51
N ALA A 149 -10.86 16.50 8.21
CA ALA A 149 -10.91 17.84 7.63
C ALA A 149 -9.97 18.00 6.42
N TYR A 150 -8.76 17.44 6.51
CA TYR A 150 -7.82 17.43 5.38
C TYR A 150 -8.37 16.67 4.17
N LEU A 151 -8.90 15.46 4.38
CA LEU A 151 -9.48 14.64 3.30
C LEU A 151 -10.74 15.27 2.68
N GLN A 152 -11.55 15.98 3.48
CA GLN A 152 -12.70 16.73 2.99
C GLN A 152 -12.27 17.80 1.96
N GLY A 153 -11.13 18.45 2.17
CA GLY A 153 -10.54 19.37 1.18
C GLY A 153 -10.25 18.70 -0.16
N LEU A 154 -9.72 17.47 -0.13
CA LEU A 154 -9.48 16.68 -1.35
C LEU A 154 -10.78 16.28 -2.05
N VAL A 155 -11.78 15.85 -1.26
CA VAL A 155 -13.13 15.53 -1.77
C VAL A 155 -13.75 16.71 -2.51
N LEU A 156 -13.70 17.90 -1.94
CA LEU A 156 -14.25 19.10 -2.56
C LEU A 156 -13.58 19.43 -3.90
N GLY A 157 -12.27 19.24 -4.02
CA GLY A 157 -11.55 19.34 -5.29
C GLY A 157 -12.06 18.33 -6.32
N LEU A 158 -12.06 17.04 -5.95
CA LEU A 158 -12.49 15.96 -6.84
C LEU A 158 -13.94 16.12 -7.30
N GLN A 159 -14.86 16.53 -6.43
CA GLN A 159 -16.26 16.77 -6.78
C GLN A 159 -16.42 17.88 -7.84
N ARG A 160 -15.54 18.87 -7.83
CA ARG A 160 -15.48 19.96 -8.82
C ARG A 160 -14.73 19.58 -10.11
N GLY A 161 -14.12 18.40 -10.15
CA GLY A 161 -13.21 18.02 -11.23
C GLY A 161 -11.87 18.77 -11.17
N ASP A 162 -11.56 19.40 -10.03
CA ASP A 162 -10.32 20.12 -9.78
C ASP A 162 -9.26 19.17 -9.17
N PRO A 163 -8.20 18.84 -9.93
CA PRO A 163 -7.15 17.95 -9.46
C PRO A 163 -6.13 18.63 -8.54
N GLU A 164 -6.09 19.96 -8.46
CA GLU A 164 -5.01 20.69 -7.80
C GLU A 164 -4.87 20.36 -6.29
N PRO A 165 -5.94 20.21 -5.50
CA PRO A 165 -5.81 19.79 -4.11
C PRO A 165 -5.11 18.43 -3.96
N LEU A 166 -5.41 17.47 -4.83
CA LEU A 166 -4.76 16.15 -4.81
C LEU A 166 -3.30 16.22 -5.27
N LEU A 167 -3.00 17.05 -6.27
CA LEU A 167 -1.63 17.27 -6.75
C LEU A 167 -0.76 17.91 -5.67
N LEU A 168 -1.28 18.93 -4.97
CA LEU A 168 -0.59 19.58 -3.86
C LEU A 168 -0.36 18.61 -2.69
N ALA A 169 -1.39 17.84 -2.33
CA ALA A 169 -1.30 16.80 -1.30
C ALA A 169 -0.24 15.74 -1.64
N SER A 170 -0.12 15.38 -2.91
CA SER A 170 0.80 14.35 -3.40
C SER A 170 2.15 14.89 -3.86
N ARG A 171 2.44 16.19 -3.69
CA ARG A 171 3.61 16.85 -4.28
C ARG A 171 4.92 16.16 -3.91
N LEU A 172 5.12 15.89 -2.61
CA LEU A 172 6.34 15.25 -2.11
C LEU A 172 6.49 13.83 -2.69
N ARG A 173 5.41 13.05 -2.74
CA ARG A 173 5.40 11.75 -3.39
C ARG A 173 5.84 11.86 -4.85
N LEU A 174 5.27 12.78 -5.61
CA LEU A 174 5.59 12.93 -7.03
C LEU A 174 7.05 13.34 -7.25
N GLU A 175 7.55 14.31 -6.47
CA GLU A 175 8.97 14.75 -6.50
C GLU A 175 9.92 13.58 -6.22
N GLU A 176 9.67 12.84 -5.14
CA GLU A 176 10.51 11.71 -4.74
C GLU A 176 10.47 10.56 -5.75
N LEU A 177 9.29 10.22 -6.27
CA LEU A 177 9.14 9.17 -7.28
C LEU A 177 9.84 9.57 -8.58
N ALA A 178 9.67 10.82 -9.04
CA ALA A 178 10.34 11.31 -10.23
C ALA A 178 11.87 11.23 -10.08
N GLN A 179 12.40 11.62 -8.92
CA GLN A 179 13.83 11.50 -8.61
C GLN A 179 14.30 10.04 -8.57
N ALA A 180 13.61 9.18 -7.82
CA ALA A 180 14.02 7.79 -7.61
C ALA A 180 13.96 6.94 -8.89
N TYR A 181 12.93 7.17 -9.71
CA TYR A 181 12.71 6.44 -10.95
C TYR A 181 13.27 7.15 -12.19
N GLN A 182 13.93 8.30 -12.02
CA GLN A 182 14.49 9.13 -13.10
C GLN A 182 13.43 9.46 -14.18
N ARG A 183 12.25 9.88 -13.73
CA ARG A 183 11.11 10.25 -14.60
C ARG A 183 10.92 11.76 -14.63
N SER A 184 10.19 12.25 -15.63
CA SER A 184 9.74 13.65 -15.70
C SER A 184 8.65 13.89 -14.64
N LEU A 185 8.94 14.76 -13.67
CA LEU A 185 7.94 15.23 -12.70
C LEU A 185 6.75 15.91 -13.40
N ALA A 186 7.03 16.68 -14.45
CA ALA A 186 5.99 17.37 -15.23
C ALA A 186 5.02 16.37 -15.89
N ASP A 187 5.55 15.25 -16.39
CA ASP A 187 4.73 14.22 -17.03
C ASP A 187 3.89 13.46 -15.99
N ASP A 188 4.46 13.15 -14.82
CA ASP A 188 3.74 12.49 -13.73
C ASP A 188 2.60 13.37 -13.19
N VAL A 189 2.87 14.66 -12.98
CA VAL A 189 1.86 15.67 -12.61
C VAL A 189 0.79 15.80 -13.69
N GLY A 190 1.20 15.92 -14.96
CA GLY A 190 0.28 16.04 -16.10
C GLY A 190 -0.62 14.83 -16.26
N ARG A 191 -0.09 13.61 -16.06
CA ARG A 191 -0.84 12.36 -16.13
C ARG A 191 -1.90 12.27 -15.04
N LEU A 192 -1.54 12.57 -13.80
CA LEU A 192 -2.50 12.56 -12.68
C LEU A 192 -3.59 13.62 -12.86
N ARG A 193 -3.21 14.83 -13.29
CA ARG A 193 -4.15 15.91 -13.64
C ARG A 193 -5.17 15.44 -14.68
N LEU A 194 -4.67 14.94 -15.80
CA LEU A 194 -5.48 14.48 -16.92
C LEU A 194 -6.41 13.33 -16.50
N GLN A 195 -5.90 12.38 -15.71
CA GLN A 195 -6.67 11.22 -15.26
C GLN A 195 -7.89 11.62 -14.44
N VAL A 196 -7.72 12.52 -13.46
CA VAL A 196 -8.84 13.04 -12.63
C VAL A 196 -9.86 13.77 -13.50
N GLN A 197 -9.40 14.66 -14.38
CA GLN A 197 -10.27 15.41 -15.29
C GLN A 197 -11.04 14.48 -16.24
N GLN A 198 -10.40 13.45 -16.79
CA GLN A 198 -11.04 12.46 -17.66
C GLN A 198 -12.09 11.63 -16.92
N TRP A 199 -11.83 11.21 -15.69
CA TRP A 199 -12.82 10.49 -14.90
C TRP A 199 -14.05 11.37 -14.62
N HIS A 200 -13.83 12.61 -14.17
CA HIS A 200 -14.90 13.55 -13.88
C HIS A 200 -15.72 13.92 -15.13
N ALA A 201 -15.06 14.16 -16.26
CA ALA A 201 -15.73 14.48 -17.53
C ALA A 201 -16.62 13.32 -18.03
N LYS A 202 -16.24 12.07 -17.78
CA LYS A 202 -17.06 10.89 -18.12
C LYS A 202 -18.24 10.72 -17.17
N GLN A 203 -18.02 10.93 -15.87
CA GLN A 203 -19.03 10.92 -14.83
C GLN A 203 -18.55 11.75 -13.66
N PRO A 204 -19.33 12.74 -13.18
CA PRO A 204 -18.93 13.55 -12.04
C PRO A 204 -18.54 12.68 -10.84
N LEU A 205 -17.34 12.89 -10.33
CA LEU A 205 -16.81 12.17 -9.18
C LEU A 205 -17.62 12.55 -7.93
N LYS A 206 -18.07 11.54 -7.19
CA LYS A 206 -18.86 11.72 -5.97
C LYS A 206 -18.26 10.93 -4.80
N PRO A 207 -17.02 11.24 -4.39
CA PRO A 207 -16.47 10.57 -3.23
C PRO A 207 -17.28 10.89 -1.96
N PRO A 208 -17.46 9.90 -1.06
CA PRO A 208 -18.14 10.13 0.21
C PRO A 208 -17.32 11.12 1.03
N MET A 209 -18.02 11.99 1.78
CA MET A 209 -17.37 12.96 2.65
C MET A 209 -16.86 12.26 3.92
N PRO A 210 -15.54 12.21 4.18
CA PRO A 210 -15.01 11.54 5.38
C PRO A 210 -15.46 12.29 6.63
N LYS A 211 -15.91 11.56 7.63
CA LYS A 211 -16.27 12.08 8.95
C LYS A 211 -15.45 11.39 10.01
N ALA A 212 -15.10 12.09 11.08
CA ALA A 212 -14.23 11.58 12.15
C ALA A 212 -14.77 10.31 12.83
N ASP A 213 -16.10 10.12 12.88
CA ASP A 213 -16.77 8.94 13.45
C ASP A 213 -16.71 7.70 12.54
N THR A 214 -16.59 7.90 11.23
CA THR A 214 -16.53 6.83 10.21
C THR A 214 -15.13 6.56 9.66
N LEU A 215 -14.24 7.54 9.76
CA LEU A 215 -12.87 7.46 9.28
C LEU A 215 -12.06 6.57 10.23
N ARG A 216 -11.34 5.60 9.67
CA ARG A 216 -10.37 4.80 10.43
C ARG A 216 -8.97 5.15 9.95
N LEU A 217 -8.06 5.41 10.88
CA LEU A 217 -6.65 5.61 10.59
C LEU A 217 -5.88 4.40 11.07
N ARG A 218 -5.35 3.61 10.13
CA ARG A 218 -4.48 2.47 10.44
C ARG A 218 -3.03 2.94 10.49
N PRO A 219 -2.34 2.89 11.65
CA PRO A 219 -0.93 3.20 11.74
C PRO A 219 -0.11 2.19 10.93
N LEU A 220 0.76 2.69 10.06
CA LEU A 220 1.69 1.91 9.23
C LEU A 220 3.11 2.37 9.49
N ALA A 221 4.07 1.48 9.23
CA ALA A 221 5.50 1.74 9.40
C ALA A 221 5.86 2.35 10.78
N GLY A 222 5.36 1.73 11.85
CA GLY A 222 5.55 2.22 13.21
C GLY A 222 4.80 3.52 13.53
N GLY A 223 3.77 3.86 12.76
CA GLY A 223 2.92 5.05 12.95
C GLY A 223 3.42 6.31 12.25
N ARG A 224 4.42 6.21 11.36
CA ARG A 224 4.88 7.33 10.52
C ARG A 224 3.97 7.58 9.32
N LEU A 225 3.24 6.55 8.91
CA LEU A 225 2.22 6.60 7.89
C LEU A 225 0.87 6.25 8.51
N LEU A 226 -0.18 6.89 8.04
CA LEU A 226 -1.56 6.62 8.44
C LEU A 226 -2.35 6.27 7.18
N GLU A 227 -2.78 5.03 7.07
CA GLU A 227 -3.68 4.66 5.98
C GLU A 227 -5.11 5.06 6.32
N CYS A 228 -5.73 5.79 5.39
CA CYS A 228 -7.07 6.31 5.54
C CYS A 228 -8.10 5.33 4.99
N LEU A 229 -8.84 4.71 5.90
CA LEU A 229 -9.85 3.70 5.60
C LEU A 229 -11.27 4.23 5.86
N GLY A 230 -12.20 3.82 5.01
CA GLY A 230 -13.63 4.03 5.22
C GLY A 230 -14.19 3.09 6.29
N ALA A 231 -15.48 3.26 6.59
CA ALA A 231 -16.18 2.39 7.55
C ALA A 231 -16.25 0.91 7.10
N ASP A 232 -16.13 0.66 5.79
CA ASP A 232 -16.11 -0.66 5.16
C ASP A 232 -14.71 -1.29 5.11
N GLY A 233 -13.69 -0.63 5.68
CA GLY A 233 -12.29 -1.06 5.58
C GLY A 233 -11.65 -0.83 4.20
N GLY A 234 -12.39 -0.25 3.24
CA GLY A 234 -11.88 0.15 1.93
C GLY A 234 -11.19 1.52 1.98
N ALA A 235 -10.74 2.01 0.82
CA ALA A 235 -10.15 3.35 0.72
C ALA A 235 -11.17 4.43 1.15
N ALA A 236 -10.76 5.32 2.07
CA ALA A 236 -11.61 6.43 2.52
C ALA A 236 -12.03 7.37 1.37
N LEU A 237 -11.20 7.45 0.32
CA LEU A 237 -11.48 8.23 -0.88
C LEU A 237 -11.69 7.28 -2.05
N HIS A 238 -12.92 7.20 -2.55
CA HIS A 238 -13.30 6.40 -3.70
C HIS A 238 -14.51 7.02 -4.41
N SER A 239 -14.75 6.70 -5.68
CA SER A 239 -15.95 7.15 -6.40
C SER A 239 -16.38 6.09 -7.39
N ALA A 240 -17.69 5.95 -7.63
CA ALA A 240 -18.17 5.21 -8.79
C ALA A 240 -17.67 5.88 -10.10
N VAL A 241 -17.44 5.07 -11.13
CA VAL A 241 -17.02 5.54 -12.46
C VAL A 241 -17.94 5.00 -13.56
N ALA A 242 -17.94 5.68 -14.71
CA ALA A 242 -18.75 5.31 -15.86
C ALA A 242 -18.37 3.92 -16.37
N GLY A 243 -19.36 3.09 -16.71
CA GLY A 243 -19.15 1.72 -17.17
C GLY A 243 -19.12 0.67 -16.05
N GLY A 244 -19.37 1.08 -14.80
CA GLY A 244 -19.38 0.19 -13.64
C GLY A 244 -18.04 0.15 -12.92
N GLY A 245 -18.07 -0.26 -11.65
CA GLY A 245 -16.90 -0.28 -10.77
C GLY A 245 -16.68 1.04 -10.03
N ARG A 246 -15.52 1.13 -9.38
CA ARG A 246 -15.12 2.30 -8.59
C ARG A 246 -13.65 2.62 -8.82
N VAL A 247 -13.34 3.92 -8.85
CA VAL A 247 -11.97 4.40 -8.66
C VAL A 247 -11.73 4.54 -7.17
N GLU A 248 -10.55 4.11 -6.73
CA GLU A 248 -10.10 4.25 -5.35
C GLU A 248 -8.80 5.06 -5.35
N TRP A 249 -8.69 5.96 -4.38
CA TRP A 249 -7.44 6.62 -4.05
C TRP A 249 -6.99 6.09 -2.69
N PRO A 250 -6.16 5.03 -2.64
CA PRO A 250 -5.57 4.60 -1.39
C PRO A 250 -4.65 5.73 -0.91
N LEU A 251 -4.96 6.30 0.25
CA LEU A 251 -4.21 7.43 0.81
C LEU A 251 -3.47 6.99 2.07
N ARG A 252 -2.16 7.16 2.05
CA ARG A 252 -1.31 7.06 3.23
C ARG A 252 -0.77 8.45 3.57
N LEU A 253 -1.25 8.99 4.67
CA LEU A 253 -0.88 10.30 5.16
C LEU A 253 0.38 10.24 6.02
N ALA A 254 1.23 11.25 5.90
CA ALA A 254 2.24 11.58 6.89
C ALA A 254 2.11 13.06 7.26
N GLN A 255 2.50 13.43 8.48
CA GLN A 255 2.62 14.82 8.86
C GLN A 255 4.08 15.26 8.68
N ILE A 256 4.35 16.25 7.83
CA ILE A 256 5.69 16.82 7.66
C ILE A 256 5.59 18.31 7.94
N GLU A 257 6.42 18.82 8.84
CA GLU A 257 6.44 20.24 9.23
C GLU A 257 5.04 20.77 9.62
N GLY A 258 4.27 19.94 10.35
CA GLY A 258 2.93 20.27 10.81
C GLY A 258 1.81 20.15 9.76
N ARG A 259 2.12 19.74 8.52
CA ARG A 259 1.15 19.61 7.42
C ARG A 259 0.99 18.16 6.97
N PHE A 260 -0.23 17.79 6.58
CA PHE A 260 -0.48 16.49 5.97
C PHE A 260 -0.05 16.46 4.49
N TYR A 261 0.58 15.36 4.12
CA TYR A 261 0.89 14.99 2.75
C TYR A 261 0.41 13.57 2.47
N VAL A 262 -0.05 13.33 1.24
CA VAL A 262 -0.30 11.99 0.71
C VAL A 262 1.02 11.47 0.16
N LEU A 263 1.67 10.59 0.92
CA LEU A 263 2.97 10.08 0.52
C LEU A 263 2.89 8.79 -0.28
N ARG A 264 1.84 7.97 -0.13
CA ARG A 264 1.70 6.70 -0.84
C ARG A 264 0.23 6.40 -1.13
#